data_AF-A0A1I5PG15-F1
#
_entry.id   AF-A0A1I5PG15-F1
#
_cell.length_a   1.000
_cell.length_b   1.000
_cell.length_c   1.000
_cell.angle_alpha   90.00
_cell.angle_beta   90.00
_cell.angle_gamma   90.00
#
_symmetry.space_group_name_H-M   'P 1'
#
loop_
_entity.id
_entity.type
_entity.pdbx_description
1 polymer ?
#
loop_
_entity_poly.entity_id
_entity_poly.type
_entity_poly.pdbx_seq_one_letter_code
_entity_poly.pdbx_strand_id
1 'polypeptide(L)'
;MKLVIDTNVIIAALSSKSKYHWLIQWLIEGRYELCITEEIYLEYEEKLTEKYSIGIARSFLKALKELANVVSVNIRYNWQLIQAGPDDNKFADCCIAANALFLITNDKHFRILETVKFPKINVINLEDFEQYCNGGLTTRTINKEHYKIEVDSVGLTIFCKEYSSSGYPVNKEWLTKIDNNNSKLSDLILHLSEKLWVSDKIDLLYDIAQIIQSSFPMNMINWKATFCHVAYDKYIHYLKEIKDEKEETASYFDQILKGLKISADESNEKELFSNLEKDVESELKKRGII
;
A
#
# COMPACT_ATOMS: atom_id res chain seq x y z
N MET A 1 -1.13 -17.77 6.90
CA MET A 1 -1.12 -17.23 5.52
C MET A 1 -0.88 -18.38 4.57
N LYS A 2 -1.55 -18.44 3.41
CA LYS A 2 -1.34 -19.50 2.42
C LYS A 2 -0.33 -19.07 1.37
N LEU A 3 0.67 -19.89 1.11
CA LEU A 3 1.75 -19.62 0.16
C LEU A 3 1.91 -20.78 -0.80
N VAL A 4 2.23 -20.47 -2.05
CA VAL A 4 2.82 -21.43 -2.99
C VAL A 4 4.25 -20.99 -3.22
N ILE A 5 5.18 -21.93 -3.22
CA ILE A 5 6.60 -21.65 -3.30
C ILE A 5 7.16 -22.36 -4.53
N ASP A 6 7.93 -21.65 -5.33
CA ASP A 6 8.66 -22.23 -6.46
C ASP A 6 9.74 -23.21 -5.97
N THR A 7 9.96 -24.28 -6.73
CA THR A 7 10.98 -25.30 -6.49
C THR A 7 12.38 -24.70 -6.30
N ASN A 8 12.75 -23.71 -7.11
CA ASN A 8 14.07 -23.06 -6.99
C ASN A 8 14.24 -22.33 -5.65
N VAL A 9 13.17 -21.77 -5.11
CA VAL A 9 13.15 -21.12 -3.79
C VAL A 9 13.30 -22.16 -2.69
N ILE A 10 12.59 -23.30 -2.77
CA ILE A 10 12.75 -24.41 -1.81
C ILE A 10 14.18 -24.94 -1.81
N ILE A 11 14.77 -25.18 -3.00
CA ILE A 11 16.15 -25.64 -3.14
C ILE A 11 17.11 -24.64 -2.48
N ALA A 12 16.92 -23.33 -2.73
CA ALA A 12 17.78 -22.29 -2.18
C ALA A 12 17.66 -22.18 -0.65
N ALA A 13 16.47 -22.43 -0.08
CA ALA A 13 16.21 -22.30 1.35
C ALA A 13 16.55 -23.56 2.17
N LEU A 14 16.60 -24.74 1.55
CA LEU A 14 16.73 -26.01 2.30
C LEU A 14 18.04 -26.13 3.09
N SER A 15 19.15 -25.63 2.56
CA SER A 15 20.44 -25.68 3.26
C SER A 15 20.43 -24.81 4.51
N SER A 16 20.86 -25.36 5.65
CA SER A 16 21.01 -24.62 6.92
C SER A 16 22.05 -23.49 6.87
N LYS A 17 22.92 -23.49 5.85
CA LYS A 17 23.89 -22.41 5.59
C LYS A 17 23.32 -21.30 4.69
N SER A 18 22.13 -21.49 4.15
CA SER A 18 21.49 -20.50 3.29
C SER A 18 21.00 -19.32 4.11
N LYS A 19 21.17 -18.09 3.59
CA LYS A 19 20.55 -16.90 4.17
C LYS A 19 19.01 -16.99 4.18
N TYR A 20 18.42 -17.84 3.33
CA TYR A 20 16.98 -18.04 3.25
C TYR A 20 16.45 -19.20 4.10
N HIS A 21 17.30 -19.83 4.92
CA HIS A 21 16.89 -21.00 5.70
C HIS A 21 15.73 -20.73 6.66
N TRP A 22 15.54 -19.46 7.04
CA TRP A 22 14.41 -19.00 7.84
C TRP A 22 13.06 -19.41 7.22
N LEU A 23 12.94 -19.51 5.89
CA LEU A 23 11.70 -19.91 5.20
C LEU A 23 11.30 -21.35 5.56
N ILE A 24 12.28 -22.25 5.69
CA ILE A 24 12.06 -23.64 6.09
C ILE A 24 11.81 -23.74 7.59
N GLN A 25 12.54 -22.98 8.40
CA GLN A 25 12.30 -22.93 9.85
C GLN A 25 10.86 -22.48 10.14
N TRP A 26 10.38 -21.45 9.46
CA TRP A 26 9.01 -20.96 9.60
C TRP A 26 7.95 -21.96 9.13
N LEU A 27 8.26 -22.78 8.11
CA LEU A 27 7.40 -23.89 7.71
C LEU A 27 7.29 -24.91 8.84
N ILE A 28 8.42 -25.32 9.43
CA ILE A 28 8.45 -26.29 10.53
C ILE A 28 7.75 -25.73 11.77
N GLU A 29 7.87 -24.42 12.03
CA GLU A 29 7.20 -23.72 13.13
C GLU A 29 5.71 -23.44 12.89
N GLY A 30 5.17 -23.73 11.71
CA GLY A 30 3.75 -23.51 11.43
C GLY A 30 3.36 -22.07 11.14
N ARG A 31 4.30 -21.17 10.81
CA ARG A 31 4.01 -19.73 10.62
C ARG A 31 3.22 -19.40 9.35
N TYR A 32 3.23 -20.31 8.39
CA TYR A 32 2.44 -20.22 7.17
C TYR A 32 1.98 -21.61 6.71
N GLU A 33 0.97 -21.63 5.84
CA GLU A 33 0.45 -22.81 5.18
C GLU A 33 1.08 -22.94 3.80
N LEU A 34 1.84 -24.01 3.56
CA LEU A 34 2.43 -24.31 2.26
C LEU A 34 1.43 -25.11 1.43
N CYS A 35 0.93 -24.51 0.35
CA CYS A 35 -0.03 -25.13 -0.55
C CYS A 35 0.72 -25.83 -1.69
N ILE A 36 0.49 -27.13 -1.85
CA ILE A 36 1.14 -27.95 -2.88
C ILE A 36 0.13 -28.87 -3.56
N THR A 37 0.36 -29.12 -4.84
CA THR A 37 -0.31 -30.19 -5.60
C THR A 37 0.60 -31.42 -5.64
N GLU A 38 0.08 -32.55 -6.12
CA GLU A 38 0.91 -33.73 -6.39
C GLU A 38 2.01 -33.39 -7.41
N GLU A 39 1.69 -32.63 -8.46
CA GLU A 39 2.68 -32.22 -9.47
C GLU A 39 3.81 -31.37 -8.89
N ILE A 40 3.50 -30.40 -8.01
CA ILE A 40 4.52 -29.60 -7.32
C ILE A 40 5.35 -30.47 -6.39
N TYR A 41 4.73 -31.39 -5.65
CA TYR A 41 5.45 -32.30 -4.76
C TYR A 41 6.44 -33.19 -5.53
N LEU A 42 6.03 -33.73 -6.68
CA LEU A 42 6.89 -34.54 -7.54
C LEU A 42 8.05 -33.73 -8.14
N GLU A 43 7.82 -32.48 -8.53
CA GLU A 43 8.89 -31.60 -9.00
C GLU A 43 9.90 -31.30 -7.89
N TYR A 44 9.42 -31.06 -6.65
CA TYR A 44 10.31 -30.94 -5.49
C TYR A 44 11.14 -32.21 -5.30
N GLU A 45 10.52 -33.39 -5.40
CA GLU A 45 11.23 -34.65 -5.26
C GLU A 45 12.35 -34.82 -6.29
N GLU A 46 12.06 -34.56 -7.56
CA GLU A 46 13.04 -34.60 -8.64
C GLU A 46 14.18 -33.63 -8.38
N LYS A 47 13.88 -32.33 -8.21
CA LYS A 47 14.94 -31.32 -8.13
C LYS A 47 15.74 -31.37 -6.83
N LEU A 48 15.13 -31.77 -5.71
CA LEU A 48 15.85 -31.94 -4.45
C LEU A 48 16.79 -33.15 -4.51
N THR A 49 16.40 -34.25 -5.14
CA THR A 49 17.27 -35.42 -5.28
C THR A 49 18.43 -35.20 -6.27
N GLU A 50 18.28 -34.29 -7.23
CA GLU A 50 19.38 -33.82 -8.08
C GLU A 50 20.39 -32.94 -7.33
N LYS A 51 19.90 -32.07 -6.43
CA LYS A 51 20.73 -31.04 -5.78
C LYS A 51 21.31 -31.44 -4.42
N TYR A 52 20.63 -32.32 -3.70
CA TYR A 52 20.98 -32.73 -2.35
C TYR A 52 21.18 -34.24 -2.26
N SER A 53 21.85 -34.70 -1.20
CA SER A 53 21.92 -36.13 -0.92
C SER A 53 20.52 -36.72 -0.74
N ILE A 54 20.33 -37.95 -1.19
CA ILE A 54 19.06 -38.69 -1.12
C ILE A 54 18.49 -38.67 0.31
N GLY A 55 19.34 -38.80 1.33
CA GLY A 55 18.92 -38.77 2.73
C GLY A 55 18.29 -37.43 3.14
N ILE A 56 18.88 -36.30 2.73
CA ILE A 56 18.34 -34.97 3.02
C ILE A 56 17.03 -34.74 2.27
N ALA A 57 17.02 -35.01 0.96
CA ALA A 57 15.83 -34.82 0.12
C ALA A 57 14.63 -35.63 0.65
N ARG A 58 14.81 -36.93 0.91
CA ARG A 58 13.76 -37.79 1.45
C ARG A 58 13.28 -37.37 2.83
N SER A 59 14.19 -36.91 3.70
CA SER A 59 13.81 -36.45 5.04
C SER A 59 12.91 -35.20 4.96
N PHE A 60 13.26 -34.24 4.10
CA PHE A 60 12.47 -33.04 3.91
C PHE A 60 11.10 -33.35 3.27
N LEU A 61 11.08 -34.15 2.20
CA LEU A 61 9.84 -34.57 1.53
C LEU A 61 8.90 -35.34 2.46
N LYS A 62 9.46 -36.20 3.32
CA LYS A 62 8.70 -36.88 4.37
C LYS A 62 8.10 -35.89 5.36
N ALA A 63 8.89 -34.90 5.80
CA ALA A 63 8.38 -33.84 6.68
C ALA A 63 7.23 -33.06 6.03
N LEU A 64 7.29 -32.75 4.73
CA LEU A 64 6.19 -32.09 4.03
C LEU A 64 4.87 -32.87 4.11
N LYS A 65 4.90 -34.21 4.14
CA LYS A 65 3.71 -35.05 4.29
C LYS A 65 3.18 -35.12 5.73
N GLU A 66 4.02 -34.81 6.71
CA GLU A 66 3.70 -34.95 8.14
C GLU A 66 3.32 -33.60 8.78
N LEU A 67 3.76 -32.48 8.22
CA LEU A 67 3.48 -31.14 8.74
C LEU A 67 2.01 -30.74 8.54
N ALA A 68 1.34 -30.36 9.64
CA ALA A 68 -0.08 -30.00 9.65
C ALA A 68 -0.41 -28.73 8.85
N ASN A 69 0.59 -27.88 8.61
CA ASN A 69 0.51 -26.66 7.82
C ASN A 69 0.97 -26.84 6.37
N VAL A 70 1.08 -28.08 5.88
CA VAL A 70 1.20 -28.37 4.45
C VAL A 70 -0.17 -28.77 3.92
N VAL A 71 -0.69 -28.01 2.97
CA VAL A 71 -2.05 -28.16 2.44
C VAL A 71 -1.98 -28.77 1.05
N SER A 72 -2.47 -29.99 0.91
CA SER A 72 -2.63 -30.63 -0.39
C SER A 72 -3.82 -30.02 -1.14
N VAL A 73 -3.56 -29.55 -2.36
CA VAL A 73 -4.53 -28.88 -3.22
C VAL A 73 -4.82 -29.76 -4.42
N ASN A 74 -6.11 -30.01 -4.70
CA ASN A 74 -6.54 -30.79 -5.86
C ASN A 74 -7.10 -29.85 -6.92
N ILE A 75 -6.52 -29.88 -8.11
CA ILE A 75 -6.86 -28.98 -9.22
C ILE A 75 -7.45 -29.80 -10.36
N ARG A 76 -8.55 -29.31 -10.96
CA ARG A 76 -9.24 -29.95 -12.09
C ARG A 76 -9.33 -29.06 -13.33
N TYR A 77 -8.48 -28.05 -13.39
CA TYR A 77 -8.39 -27.08 -14.47
C TYR A 77 -6.92 -26.76 -14.74
N ASN A 78 -6.65 -26.12 -15.87
CA ASN A 78 -5.35 -25.53 -16.18
C ASN A 78 -5.59 -24.19 -16.89
N TRP A 79 -5.19 -23.08 -16.27
CA TRP A 79 -5.44 -21.75 -16.82
C TRP A 79 -4.48 -21.33 -17.92
N GLN A 80 -3.32 -22.00 -18.05
CA GLN A 80 -2.31 -21.73 -19.07
C GLN A 80 -1.87 -20.25 -19.13
N LEU A 81 -1.77 -19.59 -17.97
CA LEU A 81 -1.42 -18.17 -17.85
C LEU A 81 0.04 -17.88 -18.23
N ILE A 82 0.94 -18.85 -18.08
CA ILE A 82 2.36 -18.73 -18.37
C ILE A 82 2.67 -19.47 -19.67
N GLN A 83 2.62 -18.75 -20.80
CA GLN A 83 2.84 -19.36 -22.12
C GLN A 83 4.31 -19.65 -22.42
N ALA A 84 5.23 -18.82 -21.89
CA ALA A 84 6.67 -18.96 -22.13
C ALA A 84 7.31 -20.11 -21.33
N GLY A 85 6.65 -20.58 -20.27
CA GLY A 85 7.04 -21.70 -19.43
C GLY A 85 5.81 -22.53 -19.08
N PRO A 86 5.29 -23.37 -19.99
CA PRO A 86 4.03 -24.09 -19.77
C PRO A 86 4.03 -24.98 -18.53
N ASP A 87 5.18 -25.51 -18.14
CA ASP A 87 5.35 -26.34 -16.94
C ASP A 87 5.07 -25.53 -15.65
N ASP A 88 5.45 -24.25 -15.61
CA ASP A 88 5.28 -23.37 -14.44
C ASP A 88 3.80 -23.08 -14.11
N ASN A 89 2.87 -23.39 -15.02
CA ASN A 89 1.44 -23.21 -14.77
C ASN A 89 0.94 -24.00 -13.56
N LYS A 90 1.59 -25.12 -13.20
CA LYS A 90 1.22 -25.90 -12.02
C LYS A 90 1.26 -25.07 -10.73
N PHE A 91 2.18 -24.11 -10.63
CA PHE A 91 2.28 -23.18 -9.50
C PHE A 91 1.19 -22.11 -9.55
N ALA A 92 0.94 -21.53 -10.72
CA ALA A 92 -0.11 -20.53 -10.91
C ALA A 92 -1.50 -21.10 -10.61
N ASP A 93 -1.80 -22.29 -11.13
CA ASP A 93 -3.06 -22.99 -10.91
C ASP A 93 -3.24 -23.34 -9.43
N CYS A 94 -2.16 -23.76 -8.75
CA CYS A 94 -2.15 -24.01 -7.30
C CYS A 94 -2.46 -22.75 -6.50
N CYS A 95 -1.86 -21.61 -6.85
CA CYS A 95 -2.15 -20.32 -6.20
C CYS A 95 -3.65 -19.99 -6.26
N ILE A 96 -4.25 -20.15 -7.44
CA ILE A 96 -5.67 -19.85 -7.67
C ILE A 96 -6.54 -20.83 -6.86
N ALA A 97 -6.25 -22.13 -6.93
CA ALA A 97 -7.06 -23.16 -6.29
C ALA A 97 -7.00 -23.07 -4.75
N ALA A 98 -5.82 -22.74 -4.22
CA ALA A 98 -5.59 -22.60 -2.79
C ALA A 98 -6.10 -21.26 -2.22
N ASN A 99 -6.42 -20.30 -3.09
CA ASN A 99 -6.54 -18.87 -2.75
C ASN A 99 -5.29 -18.40 -1.97
N ALA A 100 -4.11 -18.71 -2.51
CA ALA A 100 -2.83 -18.36 -1.88
C ALA A 100 -2.62 -16.85 -1.91
N LEU A 101 -2.07 -16.32 -0.82
CA LEU A 101 -1.75 -14.89 -0.71
C LEU A 101 -0.63 -14.50 -1.68
N PHE A 102 0.38 -15.36 -1.79
CA PHE A 102 1.53 -15.15 -2.65
C PHE A 102 1.99 -16.43 -3.36
N LEU A 103 2.49 -16.25 -4.57
CA LEU A 103 3.46 -17.12 -5.23
C LEU A 103 4.86 -16.57 -4.96
N ILE A 104 5.69 -17.34 -4.23
CA ILE A 104 7.07 -16.94 -3.94
C ILE A 104 8.00 -17.54 -5.00
N THR A 105 8.62 -16.68 -5.79
CA THR A 105 9.56 -17.08 -6.85
C THR A 105 10.55 -15.96 -7.13
N ASN A 106 11.78 -16.33 -7.47
CA ASN A 106 12.79 -15.40 -7.98
C ASN A 106 12.90 -15.48 -9.52
N ASP A 107 12.08 -16.31 -10.16
CA ASP A 107 12.11 -16.53 -11.60
C ASP A 107 11.29 -15.47 -12.35
N LYS A 108 11.89 -14.96 -13.44
CA LYS A 108 11.26 -13.98 -14.31
C LYS A 108 10.14 -14.58 -15.16
N HIS A 109 10.09 -15.91 -15.34
CA HIS A 109 9.03 -16.59 -16.07
C HIS A 109 7.63 -16.27 -15.52
N PHE A 110 7.50 -16.00 -14.21
CA PHE A 110 6.24 -15.65 -13.56
C PHE A 110 5.81 -14.18 -13.71
N ARG A 111 6.65 -13.28 -14.23
CA ARG A 111 6.32 -11.84 -14.34
C ARG A 111 5.09 -11.57 -15.20
N ILE A 112 4.79 -12.46 -16.16
CA ILE A 112 3.58 -12.33 -16.98
C ILE A 112 2.31 -12.28 -16.13
N LEU A 113 2.30 -12.93 -14.96
CA LEU A 113 1.16 -12.95 -14.02
C LEU A 113 0.85 -11.57 -13.42
N GLU A 114 1.81 -10.65 -13.36
CA GLU A 114 1.57 -9.28 -12.91
C GLU A 114 0.59 -8.54 -13.84
N THR A 115 0.64 -8.87 -15.14
CA THR A 115 -0.20 -8.27 -16.19
C THR A 115 -1.60 -8.90 -16.27
N VAL A 116 -1.77 -10.10 -15.70
CA VAL A 116 -3.06 -10.81 -15.69
C VAL A 116 -4.01 -10.08 -14.73
N LYS A 117 -5.12 -9.58 -15.30
CA LYS A 117 -6.18 -8.89 -14.53
C LYS A 117 -7.06 -9.88 -13.77
N PHE A 118 -7.28 -11.06 -14.34
CA PHE A 118 -8.05 -12.13 -13.73
C PHE A 118 -7.68 -13.49 -14.36
N PRO A 119 -7.53 -14.56 -13.57
CA PRO A 119 -7.49 -14.58 -12.11
C PRO A 119 -6.21 -13.91 -11.58
N LYS A 120 -6.33 -13.11 -10.51
CA LYS A 120 -5.20 -12.34 -9.99
C LYS A 120 -4.31 -13.23 -9.12
N ILE A 121 -3.02 -13.23 -9.41
CA ILE A 121 -1.98 -13.89 -8.61
C ILE A 121 -1.00 -12.82 -8.15
N ASN A 122 -0.69 -12.79 -6.85
CA ASN A 122 0.35 -11.92 -6.32
C ASN A 122 1.67 -12.68 -6.34
N VAL A 123 2.58 -12.26 -7.20
CA VAL A 123 3.94 -12.81 -7.25
C VAL A 123 4.84 -11.93 -6.41
N ILE A 124 5.69 -12.53 -5.59
CA ILE A 124 6.67 -11.83 -4.75
C ILE A 124 7.98 -12.60 -4.77
N ASN A 125 9.11 -11.90 -4.78
CA ASN A 125 10.41 -12.55 -4.65
C ASN A 125 10.72 -12.83 -3.17
N LEU A 126 11.72 -13.68 -2.93
CA LEU A 126 12.03 -14.18 -1.60
C LEU A 126 12.51 -13.09 -0.64
N GLU A 127 13.34 -12.16 -1.12
CA GLU A 127 13.79 -10.99 -0.36
C GLU A 127 12.64 -10.06 0.04
N ASP A 128 11.76 -9.73 -0.90
CA ASP A 128 10.61 -8.87 -0.65
C ASP A 128 9.60 -9.54 0.29
N PHE A 129 9.48 -10.87 0.24
CA PHE A 129 8.67 -11.63 1.17
C PHE A 129 9.24 -11.66 2.60
N GLU A 130 10.56 -11.76 2.75
CA GLU A 130 11.25 -11.63 4.04
C GLU A 130 10.95 -10.26 4.66
N GLN A 131 11.07 -9.21 3.85
CA GLN A 131 10.74 -7.83 4.23
C GLN A 131 9.27 -7.70 4.62
N TYR A 132 8.34 -8.21 3.80
CA TYR A 132 6.91 -8.23 4.10
C TYR A 132 6.62 -8.83 5.49
N CYS A 133 7.25 -9.95 5.82
CA CYS A 133 7.00 -10.67 7.07
C CYS A 133 7.64 -10.02 8.30
N ASN A 134 8.79 -9.35 8.14
CA ASN A 134 9.48 -8.65 9.22
C ASN A 134 8.89 -7.25 9.51
N GLY A 135 7.69 -6.95 9.00
CA GLY A 135 7.07 -5.61 9.08
C GLY A 135 7.81 -4.56 8.24
N GLY A 136 8.71 -5.01 7.37
CA GLY A 136 9.70 -4.24 6.64
C GLY A 136 9.32 -3.92 5.21
N LEU A 137 8.03 -3.74 4.91
CA LEU A 137 7.67 -2.94 3.74
C LEU A 137 7.21 -1.57 4.20
N THR A 138 8.03 -0.80 4.91
CA THR A 138 7.95 0.65 4.69
C THR A 138 8.48 0.93 3.29
N THR A 139 7.68 0.65 2.27
CA THR A 139 7.99 0.88 0.84
C THR A 139 8.43 2.31 0.57
N ARG A 140 7.98 3.26 1.41
CA ARG A 140 8.38 4.66 1.36
C ARG A 140 8.15 5.32 2.71
N THR A 141 9.22 5.79 3.35
CA THR A 141 9.13 6.70 4.50
C THR A 141 9.34 8.12 4.04
N ILE A 142 8.33 8.98 4.19
CA ILE A 142 8.45 10.41 3.93
C ILE A 142 8.58 11.11 5.27
N ASN A 143 9.74 11.69 5.52
CA ASN A 143 10.04 12.38 6.75
C ASN A 143 10.11 13.89 6.46
N LYS A 144 9.25 14.67 7.10
CA LYS A 144 9.15 16.13 6.99
C LYS A 144 9.33 16.74 8.37
N GLU A 145 9.43 18.06 8.45
CA GLU A 145 9.71 18.77 9.71
C GLU A 145 8.71 18.39 10.82
N HIS A 146 7.41 18.42 10.52
CA HIS A 146 6.34 18.23 11.51
C HIS A 146 5.70 16.82 11.51
N TYR A 147 5.95 16.00 10.48
CA TYR A 147 5.28 14.71 10.33
C TYR A 147 6.14 13.67 9.61
N LYS A 148 5.75 12.40 9.73
CA LYS A 148 6.34 11.27 9.03
C LYS A 148 5.21 10.40 8.47
N ILE A 149 5.29 9.99 7.22
CA ILE A 149 4.37 9.01 6.62
C ILE A 149 5.15 7.76 6.29
N GLU A 150 4.64 6.62 6.73
CA GLU A 150 5.13 5.30 6.40
C GLU A 150 4.12 4.64 5.46
N VAL A 151 4.51 4.37 4.23
CA VAL A 151 3.65 3.68 3.26
C VAL A 151 4.10 2.23 3.13
N ASP A 152 3.18 1.31 3.32
CA ASP A 152 3.42 -0.13 3.26
C ASP A 152 2.49 -0.87 2.30
N SER A 153 2.69 -2.19 2.21
CA SER A 153 1.88 -3.06 1.36
C SER A 153 0.42 -3.17 1.81
N VAL A 154 0.13 -2.85 3.08
CA VAL A 154 -1.17 -2.93 3.76
C VAL A 154 -1.87 -1.57 3.82
N GLY A 155 -1.17 -0.45 3.62
CA GLY A 155 -1.72 0.87 3.84
C GLY A 155 -0.69 2.00 3.96
N LEU A 156 -1.04 3.03 4.70
CA LEU A 156 -0.13 4.09 5.12
C LEU A 156 -0.38 4.43 6.59
N THR A 157 0.66 4.85 7.30
CA THR A 157 0.57 5.34 8.68
C THR A 157 1.14 6.75 8.76
N ILE A 158 0.35 7.69 9.30
CA ILE A 158 0.76 9.09 9.46
C ILE A 158 1.15 9.36 10.91
N PHE A 159 2.38 9.77 11.15
CA PHE A 159 2.91 10.12 12.47
C PHE A 159 3.05 11.64 12.56
N CYS A 160 2.42 12.24 13.58
CA CYS A 160 2.62 13.64 13.90
C CYS A 160 3.67 13.78 15.01
N LYS A 161 4.80 14.43 14.72
CA LYS A 161 5.95 14.48 15.64
C LYS A 161 5.69 15.30 16.91
N GLU A 162 4.77 16.26 16.83
CA GLU A 162 4.46 17.18 17.93
C GLU A 162 3.39 16.65 18.89
N TYR A 163 2.51 15.76 18.43
CA TYR A 163 1.27 15.44 19.15
C TYR A 163 1.13 13.96 19.55
N SER A 164 1.81 13.03 18.89
CA SER A 164 1.56 11.60 19.12
C SER A 164 2.71 10.69 18.70
N SER A 165 3.15 9.82 19.60
CA SER A 165 4.01 8.68 19.27
C SER A 165 3.26 7.53 18.59
N SER A 166 1.93 7.46 18.73
CA SER A 166 1.07 6.51 17.98
C SER A 166 0.70 7.09 16.62
N GLY A 167 1.12 6.45 15.53
CA GLY A 167 0.73 6.82 14.18
C GLY A 167 -0.76 6.60 13.91
N TYR A 168 -1.31 7.32 12.94
CA TYR A 168 -2.67 7.17 12.43
C TYR A 168 -2.66 6.19 11.24
N PRO A 169 -3.10 4.93 11.41
CA PRO A 169 -3.04 3.92 10.36
C PRO A 169 -4.23 4.06 9.41
N VAL A 170 -3.99 3.82 8.12
CA VAL A 170 -4.99 3.85 7.06
C VAL A 170 -4.79 2.63 6.17
N ASN A 171 -5.82 1.81 6.03
CA ASN A 171 -5.75 0.54 5.31
C ASN A 171 -5.93 0.72 3.79
N LYS A 172 -5.07 0.11 2.99
CA LYS A 172 -5.07 0.11 1.52
C LYS A 172 -6.35 -0.48 0.92
N GLU A 173 -6.90 -1.56 1.47
CA GLU A 173 -8.15 -2.16 0.99
C GLU A 173 -9.35 -1.21 1.11
N TRP A 174 -9.30 -0.28 2.06
CA TRP A 174 -10.30 0.78 2.18
C TRP A 174 -10.07 1.87 1.13
N LEU A 175 -8.81 2.24 0.87
CA LEU A 175 -8.43 3.29 -0.08
C LEU A 175 -8.60 2.90 -1.56
N THR A 176 -8.63 1.62 -1.89
CA THR A 176 -8.77 1.14 -3.28
C THR A 176 -10.22 0.97 -3.74
N LYS A 177 -11.20 1.13 -2.85
CA LYS A 177 -12.63 1.06 -3.21
C LYS A 177 -13.05 2.34 -3.93
N ILE A 178 -13.55 2.19 -5.15
CA ILE A 178 -14.19 3.28 -5.92
C ILE A 178 -15.69 3.18 -5.67
N ASP A 179 -16.27 4.18 -5.02
CA ASP A 179 -17.73 4.32 -4.90
C ASP A 179 -18.25 5.15 -6.07
N ASN A 180 -19.44 4.84 -6.58
CA ASN A 180 -19.98 5.39 -7.83
C ASN A 180 -20.09 6.94 -7.88
N ASN A 181 -19.95 7.64 -6.74
CA ASN A 181 -20.08 9.10 -6.66
C ASN A 181 -19.02 9.83 -5.81
N ASN A 182 -18.16 9.16 -5.03
CA ASN A 182 -17.18 9.83 -4.15
C ASN A 182 -15.87 9.06 -4.01
N SER A 183 -14.77 9.80 -3.97
CA SER A 183 -13.43 9.28 -3.73
C SER A 183 -13.22 8.97 -2.25
N LYS A 184 -12.91 7.72 -1.90
CA LYS A 184 -12.49 7.36 -0.53
C LYS A 184 -11.23 8.11 -0.08
N LEU A 185 -10.39 8.54 -1.03
CA LEU A 185 -9.28 9.43 -0.68
C LEU A 185 -9.80 10.82 -0.27
N SER A 186 -10.79 11.38 -0.98
CA SER A 186 -11.43 12.65 -0.56
C SER A 186 -12.04 12.55 0.85
N ASP A 187 -12.74 11.46 1.15
CA ASP A 187 -13.32 11.22 2.49
C ASP A 187 -12.22 11.15 3.58
N LEU A 188 -11.08 10.52 3.27
CA LEU A 188 -9.92 10.50 4.16
C LEU A 188 -9.37 11.90 4.41
N ILE A 189 -9.19 12.71 3.37
CA ILE A 189 -8.65 14.06 3.49
C ILE A 189 -9.59 14.93 4.34
N LEU A 190 -10.90 14.83 4.15
CA LEU A 190 -11.88 15.51 5.00
C LEU A 190 -11.73 15.08 6.46
N HIS A 191 -11.64 13.78 6.73
CA HIS A 191 -11.46 13.29 8.09
C HIS A 191 -10.12 13.70 8.73
N LEU A 192 -9.05 13.77 7.93
CA LEU A 192 -7.75 14.27 8.40
C LEU A 192 -7.81 15.76 8.71
N SER A 193 -8.60 16.54 7.96
CA SER A 193 -8.77 17.97 8.20
C SER A 193 -9.38 18.31 9.56
N GLU A 194 -10.15 17.39 10.14
CA GLU A 194 -10.78 17.53 11.46
C GLU A 194 -9.83 17.16 12.62
N LYS A 195 -8.64 16.61 12.34
CA LYS A 195 -7.68 16.23 13.38
C LYS A 195 -7.00 17.47 13.94
N LEU A 196 -6.90 17.56 15.27
CA LEU A 196 -6.25 18.64 16.02
C LEU A 196 -4.83 19.00 15.50
N TRP A 197 -4.08 18.02 14.98
CA TRP A 197 -2.72 18.23 14.47
C TRP A 197 -2.66 18.72 13.01
N VAL A 198 -3.82 18.88 12.34
CA VAL A 198 -3.98 19.33 10.94
C VAL A 198 -4.98 20.47 10.80
N SER A 199 -5.92 20.62 11.75
CA SER A 199 -7.04 21.56 11.70
C SER A 199 -6.60 22.98 11.36
N ASP A 200 -5.44 23.39 11.86
CA ASP A 200 -4.99 24.77 11.70
C ASP A 200 -3.91 24.89 10.61
N LYS A 201 -3.37 23.77 10.09
CA LYS A 201 -2.25 23.75 9.12
C LYS A 201 -2.73 23.27 7.75
N ILE A 202 -3.31 24.15 6.93
CA ILE A 202 -3.86 23.74 5.62
C ILE A 202 -2.78 23.28 4.63
N ASP A 203 -1.61 23.93 4.65
CA ASP A 203 -0.46 23.55 3.83
C ASP A 203 0.01 22.12 4.14
N LEU A 204 -0.01 21.75 5.43
CA LEU A 204 0.30 20.39 5.88
C LEU A 204 -0.69 19.36 5.33
N LEU A 205 -1.99 19.66 5.36
CA LEU A 205 -3.02 18.77 4.81
C LEU A 205 -2.83 18.57 3.30
N TYR A 206 -2.49 19.63 2.58
CA TYR A 206 -2.25 19.59 1.14
C TYR A 206 -1.03 18.72 0.80
N ASP A 207 0.09 18.92 1.50
CA ASP A 207 1.29 18.09 1.37
C ASP A 207 1.00 16.60 1.63
N ILE A 208 0.24 16.29 2.68
CA ILE A 208 -0.18 14.90 2.99
C ILE A 208 -1.06 14.35 1.87
N ALA A 209 -2.01 15.13 1.35
CA ALA A 209 -2.90 14.70 0.28
C ALA A 209 -2.15 14.38 -1.03
N GLN A 210 -1.13 15.16 -1.39
CA GLN A 210 -0.32 14.90 -2.59
C GLN A 210 0.45 13.58 -2.49
N ILE A 211 0.97 13.29 -1.29
CA ILE A 211 1.65 12.03 -1.00
C ILE A 211 0.68 10.85 -1.11
N ILE A 212 -0.52 10.98 -0.55
CA ILE A 212 -1.57 9.96 -0.62
C ILE A 212 -1.99 9.74 -2.08
N GLN A 213 -2.27 10.79 -2.84
CA GLN A 213 -2.62 10.68 -4.27
C GLN A 213 -1.54 9.96 -5.08
N SER A 214 -0.27 10.27 -4.83
CA SER A 214 0.87 9.62 -5.49
C SER A 214 0.99 8.14 -5.13
N SER A 215 0.56 7.75 -3.93
CA SER A 215 0.65 6.38 -3.43
C SER A 215 -0.54 5.51 -3.86
N PHE A 216 -1.67 6.13 -4.20
CA PHE A 216 -2.91 5.46 -4.61
C PHE A 216 -3.47 6.04 -5.92
N PRO A 217 -2.76 5.94 -7.05
CA PRO A 217 -3.13 6.62 -8.30
C PRO A 217 -4.45 6.15 -8.92
N MET A 218 -4.97 4.99 -8.51
CA MET A 218 -6.21 4.40 -9.03
C MET A 218 -7.48 4.98 -8.39
N ASN A 219 -7.35 5.69 -7.25
CA ASN A 219 -8.44 6.43 -6.62
C ASN A 219 -8.05 7.91 -6.64
N MET A 220 -8.80 8.76 -7.32
CA MET A 220 -8.43 10.16 -7.50
C MET A 220 -9.10 11.01 -6.44
N ILE A 221 -8.35 11.84 -5.73
CA ILE A 221 -8.89 12.88 -4.86
C ILE A 221 -9.64 13.88 -5.75
N ASN A 222 -10.89 14.19 -5.39
CA ASN A 222 -11.61 15.31 -5.99
C ASN A 222 -11.11 16.60 -5.32
N TRP A 223 -9.95 17.09 -5.76
CA TRP A 223 -9.26 18.25 -5.18
C TRP A 223 -10.17 19.46 -5.03
N LYS A 224 -10.97 19.76 -6.07
CA LYS A 224 -11.97 20.84 -6.08
C LYS A 224 -12.99 20.69 -4.94
N ALA A 225 -13.74 19.59 -4.90
CA ALA A 225 -14.79 19.41 -3.89
C ALA A 225 -14.21 19.29 -2.47
N THR A 226 -13.05 18.66 -2.33
CA THR A 226 -12.45 18.37 -1.03
C THR A 226 -11.82 19.63 -0.41
N PHE A 227 -10.95 20.32 -1.15
CA PHE A 227 -10.21 21.46 -0.60
C PHE A 227 -11.01 22.75 -0.62
N CYS A 228 -11.98 22.94 -1.53
CA CYS A 228 -12.92 24.06 -1.40
C CYS A 228 -13.74 23.95 -0.11
N HIS A 229 -14.20 22.74 0.26
CA HIS A 229 -14.94 22.52 1.51
C HIS A 229 -14.06 22.79 2.73
N VAL A 230 -12.86 22.22 2.78
CA VAL A 230 -11.92 22.43 3.89
C VAL A 230 -11.51 23.90 4.02
N ALA A 231 -11.19 24.57 2.92
CA ALA A 231 -10.83 25.99 2.93
C ALA A 231 -12.00 26.87 3.40
N TYR A 232 -13.22 26.57 2.94
CA TYR A 232 -14.43 27.28 3.36
C TYR A 232 -14.75 27.07 4.84
N ASP A 233 -14.68 25.83 5.34
CA ASP A 233 -14.92 25.53 6.76
C ASP A 233 -13.89 26.22 7.67
N LYS A 234 -12.62 26.20 7.27
CA LYS A 234 -11.54 26.90 8.00
C LYS A 234 -11.75 28.42 7.98
N TYR A 235 -12.17 28.97 6.84
CA TYR A 235 -12.54 30.38 6.74
C TYR A 235 -13.71 30.72 7.68
N ILE A 236 -14.77 29.90 7.73
CA ILE A 236 -15.91 30.10 8.63
C ILE A 236 -15.51 29.96 10.11
N HIS A 237 -14.61 29.03 10.44
CA HIS A 237 -14.06 28.88 11.79
C HIS A 237 -13.24 30.12 12.18
N TYR A 238 -12.33 30.56 11.32
CA TYR A 238 -11.53 31.77 11.51
C TYR A 238 -12.41 33.00 11.71
N LEU A 239 -13.44 33.19 10.88
CA LEU A 239 -14.39 34.30 11.01
C LEU A 239 -15.13 34.31 12.36
N LYS A 240 -15.30 33.15 13.01
CA LYS A 240 -15.91 33.01 14.34
C LYS A 240 -14.92 33.27 15.48
N GLU A 241 -13.63 33.07 15.26
CA GLU A 241 -12.60 33.14 16.31
C GLU A 241 -11.79 34.45 16.37
N ILE A 242 -12.09 35.43 15.51
CA ILE A 242 -11.36 36.71 15.52
C ILE A 242 -11.34 37.35 16.92
N LYS A 243 -10.13 37.38 17.49
CA LYS A 243 -9.67 38.33 18.50
C LYS A 243 -8.53 39.13 17.89
N ASP A 244 -8.82 40.37 17.51
CA ASP A 244 -8.00 41.60 17.39
C ASP A 244 -6.48 41.61 17.02
N GLU A 245 -5.83 40.51 16.61
CA GLU A 245 -4.38 40.54 16.29
C GLU A 245 -4.08 40.52 14.78
N LYS A 246 -3.52 41.63 14.27
CA LYS A 246 -3.42 41.97 12.84
C LYS A 246 -2.28 41.28 12.06
N GLU A 247 -1.18 40.90 12.71
CA GLU A 247 0.03 40.40 12.00
C GLU A 247 0.00 38.89 11.72
N GLU A 248 -0.41 38.04 12.68
CA GLU A 248 -0.59 36.59 12.44
C GLU A 248 -1.69 36.33 11.41
N THR A 249 -2.70 37.21 11.40
CA THR A 249 -3.79 37.22 10.45
C THR A 249 -3.29 37.25 8.99
N ALA A 250 -2.38 38.15 8.64
CA ALA A 250 -1.91 38.31 7.26
C ALA A 250 -1.12 37.09 6.75
N SER A 251 -0.26 36.50 7.58
CA SER A 251 0.54 35.31 7.22
C SER A 251 -0.33 34.07 6.99
N TYR A 252 -1.39 33.92 7.79
CA TYR A 252 -2.34 32.81 7.65
C TYR A 252 -3.22 32.94 6.40
N PHE A 253 -3.64 34.17 6.08
CA PHE A 253 -4.38 34.46 4.85
C PHE A 253 -3.57 34.20 3.59
N ASP A 254 -2.28 34.52 3.60
CA ASP A 254 -1.38 34.18 2.49
C ASP A 254 -1.31 32.67 2.25
N GLN A 255 -1.37 31.84 3.30
CA GLN A 255 -1.42 30.38 3.16
C GLN A 255 -2.74 29.90 2.52
N ILE A 256 -3.89 30.49 2.92
CA ILE A 256 -5.20 30.18 2.32
C ILE A 256 -5.23 30.57 0.84
N LEU A 257 -4.80 31.79 0.51
CA LEU A 257 -4.73 32.27 -0.88
C LEU A 257 -3.77 31.44 -1.72
N LYS A 258 -2.65 31.00 -1.14
CA LYS A 258 -1.70 30.10 -1.80
C LYS A 258 -2.32 28.74 -2.09
N GLY A 259 -3.05 28.14 -1.15
CA GLY A 259 -3.78 26.89 -1.36
C GLY A 259 -4.85 26.99 -2.45
N LEU A 260 -5.55 28.13 -2.51
CA LEU A 260 -6.53 28.42 -3.55
C LEU A 260 -5.88 28.62 -4.92
N LYS A 261 -4.75 29.35 -5.01
CA LYS A 261 -4.00 29.56 -6.26
C LYS A 261 -3.45 28.26 -6.83
N ILE A 262 -2.86 27.39 -6.00
CA ILE A 262 -2.37 26.09 -6.44
C ILE A 262 -3.52 25.24 -6.99
N SER A 263 -4.68 25.26 -6.32
CA SER A 263 -5.88 24.56 -6.79
C SER A 263 -6.41 25.09 -8.14
N ALA A 264 -6.28 26.39 -8.39
CA ALA A 264 -6.70 27.04 -9.63
C ALA A 264 -5.79 26.70 -10.82
N ASP A 265 -4.48 26.67 -10.59
CA ASP A 265 -3.48 26.38 -11.62
C ASP A 265 -3.53 24.90 -12.06
N GLU A 266 -3.82 23.98 -11.14
CA GLU A 266 -3.97 22.55 -11.46
C GLU A 266 -5.30 22.23 -12.18
N SER A 267 -6.35 23.04 -12.00
CA SER A 267 -7.68 22.79 -12.58
C SER A 267 -7.96 23.54 -13.89
N ASN A 268 -7.03 24.37 -14.37
CA ASN A 268 -7.16 25.18 -15.60
C ASN A 268 -8.38 26.14 -15.61
N GLU A 269 -8.93 26.49 -14.45
CA GLU A 269 -10.13 27.35 -14.27
C GLU A 269 -9.78 28.68 -13.59
N LYS A 270 -8.88 29.48 -14.19
CA LYS A 270 -8.37 30.75 -13.61
C LYS A 270 -9.44 31.78 -13.26
N GLU A 271 -10.58 31.78 -13.95
CA GLU A 271 -11.61 32.82 -13.84
C GLU A 271 -12.47 32.68 -12.56
N LEU A 272 -12.76 31.44 -12.14
CA LEU A 272 -13.60 31.16 -10.96
C LEU A 272 -12.85 31.46 -9.66
N PHE A 273 -11.55 31.18 -9.64
CA PHE A 273 -10.66 31.50 -8.52
C PHE A 273 -10.34 32.99 -8.43
N SER A 274 -10.27 33.71 -9.55
CA SER A 274 -10.15 35.18 -9.54
C SER A 274 -11.34 35.85 -8.85
N ASN A 275 -12.54 35.27 -8.94
CA ASN A 275 -13.71 35.79 -8.24
C ASN A 275 -13.67 35.48 -6.73
N LEU A 276 -13.24 34.28 -6.34
CA LEU A 276 -13.06 33.93 -4.93
C LEU A 276 -11.97 34.79 -4.27
N GLU A 277 -10.85 35.03 -4.96
CA GLU A 277 -9.78 35.93 -4.53
C GLU A 277 -10.30 37.36 -4.32
N LYS A 278 -11.13 37.88 -5.24
CA LYS A 278 -11.79 39.19 -5.09
C LYS A 278 -12.77 39.24 -3.92
N ASP A 279 -13.53 38.19 -3.69
CA ASP A 279 -14.50 38.13 -2.59
C ASP A 279 -13.77 38.12 -1.24
N VAL A 280 -12.67 37.37 -1.15
CA VAL A 280 -11.79 37.33 0.04
C VAL A 280 -11.09 38.69 0.25
N GLU A 281 -10.50 39.28 -0.78
CA GLU A 281 -9.89 40.62 -0.70
C GLU A 281 -10.90 41.70 -0.28
N SER A 282 -12.13 41.64 -0.80
CA SER A 282 -13.20 42.56 -0.44
C SER A 282 -13.53 42.49 1.05
N GLU A 283 -13.60 41.28 1.60
CA GLU A 283 -13.96 41.07 3.00
C GLU A 283 -12.81 41.46 3.95
N LEU A 284 -11.56 41.27 3.53
CA LEU A 284 -10.38 41.73 4.26
C LEU A 284 -10.29 43.27 4.33
N LYS A 285 -10.58 43.96 3.22
CA LYS A 285 -10.67 45.44 3.18
C LYS A 285 -11.77 45.96 4.09
N LYS A 286 -12.95 45.32 4.10
CA LYS A 286 -14.05 45.70 5.00
C LYS A 286 -13.66 45.58 6.48
N ARG A 287 -12.77 44.65 6.82
CA ARG A 287 -12.29 44.42 8.19
C ARG A 287 -11.01 45.19 8.54
N GLY A 288 -10.45 45.97 7.62
CA GLY A 288 -9.28 46.82 7.87
C GLY A 288 -7.97 46.05 8.13
N ILE A 289 -7.87 44.85 7.56
CA ILE A 289 -6.71 43.95 7.69
C ILE A 289 -5.66 44.25 6.60
N ILE A 290 -6.11 44.62 5.39
CA ILE A 290 -5.33 45.12 4.24
C ILE A 290 -6.03 46.32 3.58
#